data_AF-A0A6N3B4C9-F1
#
_entry.id   AF-A0A6N3B4C9-F1
#
_cell.length_a   1.000
_cell.length_b   1.000
_cell.length_c   1.000
_cell.angle_alpha   90.00
_cell.angle_beta   90.00
_cell.angle_gamma   90.00
#
_symmetry.space_group_name_H-M   'P 1'
#
loop_
_entity.id
_entity.type
_entity.pdbx_description
1 polymer ?
#
loop_
_entity_poly.entity_id
_entity_poly.type
_entity_poly.pdbx_seq_one_letter_code
_entity_poly.pdbx_strand_id
1 'polypeptide(L)'
;MTTPIFNSWINWNAKFEQLKNFLKNKEEFDYQEVNNYIYNNFSSSFSSKNSAGIDTYLISISSPINKDKDIASIRIFIDFYLNSWATDHLLEAIENYIEIEKDKNQIGYYFSSSYSYKILPALFVLNRETPNHKIPFKEIQNKFIEPVSESVNNIAKETEEHFKQTTRLIDENDEKIREIFIAHSQEVDLFKDKLQEWQFNEEKNLKNLKEAYEKKLQLEAPEKLWRERSKDYTMKTKWWMGGLGIFIVALIFSAGNLVVNIHDYLQGSVKDIPFISQSFIYVALISFLVYIIRVVIKIVISNQHMAMEYEQKEALTRFYQALVYHGKEVGKEERLIIFNALFSKTETGLVKTDNSGDSEALIALLSKNIK
;
A
#
# COMPACT_ATOMS: atom_id res chain seq x y z
N MET A 1 -31.58 -27.08 -47.43
CA MET A 1 -32.30 -28.06 -46.59
C MET A 1 -32.96 -29.22 -47.36
N THR A 2 -32.80 -29.31 -48.68
CA THR A 2 -33.09 -30.54 -49.49
C THR A 2 -31.95 -30.80 -50.48
N THR A 3 -30.80 -30.19 -50.23
CA THR A 3 -29.75 -29.89 -51.20
C THR A 3 -29.27 -31.14 -51.94
N PRO A 4 -29.06 -32.32 -51.34
CA PRO A 4 -28.52 -33.47 -52.07
C PRO A 4 -29.55 -34.18 -52.97
N ILE A 5 -30.78 -34.42 -52.50
CA ILE A 5 -31.88 -34.96 -53.35
C ILE A 5 -32.19 -33.98 -54.47
N PHE A 6 -32.36 -32.70 -54.13
CA PHE A 6 -32.67 -31.66 -55.09
C PHE A 6 -31.54 -31.51 -56.12
N ASN A 7 -30.28 -31.58 -55.71
CA ASN A 7 -29.13 -31.56 -56.62
C ASN A 7 -29.08 -32.78 -57.55
N SER A 8 -29.45 -33.97 -57.06
CA SER A 8 -29.56 -35.18 -57.90
C SER A 8 -30.60 -34.99 -59.00
N TRP A 9 -31.78 -34.47 -58.65
CA TRP A 9 -32.82 -34.15 -59.63
C TRP A 9 -32.44 -32.99 -60.55
N ILE A 10 -31.73 -31.97 -60.07
CA ILE A 10 -31.19 -30.89 -60.92
C ILE A 10 -30.20 -31.46 -61.94
N ASN A 11 -29.29 -32.33 -61.51
CA ASN A 11 -28.30 -32.95 -62.40
C ASN A 11 -28.99 -33.81 -63.46
N TRP A 12 -29.96 -34.64 -63.07
CA TRP A 12 -30.78 -35.39 -64.02
C TRP A 12 -31.54 -34.49 -64.98
N ASN A 13 -32.16 -33.42 -64.49
CA ASN A 13 -32.86 -32.45 -65.33
C ASN A 13 -31.90 -31.79 -66.34
N ALA A 14 -30.68 -31.44 -65.92
CA ALA A 14 -29.65 -30.91 -66.81
C ALA A 14 -29.26 -31.92 -67.90
N LYS A 15 -29.06 -33.20 -67.55
CA LYS A 15 -28.79 -34.27 -68.53
C LYS A 15 -29.95 -34.44 -69.53
N PHE A 16 -31.20 -34.41 -69.06
CA PHE A 16 -32.37 -34.50 -69.94
C PHE A 16 -32.50 -33.27 -70.86
N GLU A 17 -32.19 -32.07 -70.39
CA GLU A 17 -32.15 -30.87 -71.26
C GLU A 17 -31.00 -30.96 -72.29
N GLN A 18 -29.84 -31.52 -71.93
CA GLN A 18 -28.77 -31.79 -72.88
C GLN A 18 -29.21 -32.79 -73.96
N LEU A 19 -29.87 -33.89 -73.59
CA LEU A 19 -30.44 -34.85 -74.55
C LEU A 19 -31.46 -34.19 -75.48
N LYS A 20 -32.35 -33.36 -74.93
CA LYS A 20 -33.35 -32.62 -75.70
C LYS A 20 -32.70 -31.64 -76.69
N ASN A 21 -31.64 -30.94 -76.29
CA ASN A 21 -30.88 -30.06 -77.18
C ASN A 21 -30.14 -30.86 -78.27
N PHE A 22 -29.53 -31.98 -77.90
CA PHE A 22 -28.91 -32.91 -78.85
C PHE A 22 -29.90 -33.37 -79.92
N LEU A 23 -31.12 -33.79 -79.51
CA LEU A 23 -32.18 -34.22 -80.43
C LEU A 23 -32.72 -33.07 -81.30
N LYS A 24 -32.81 -31.84 -80.77
CA LYS A 24 -33.30 -30.67 -81.51
C LYS A 24 -32.32 -30.16 -82.57
N ASN A 25 -31.03 -30.33 -82.35
CA ASN A 25 -29.98 -29.85 -83.26
C ASN A 25 -29.69 -30.84 -84.40
N LYS A 26 -30.45 -31.93 -84.50
CA LYS A 26 -30.34 -32.95 -85.56
C LYS A 26 -31.28 -32.64 -86.71
N GLU A 27 -30.75 -32.61 -87.93
CA GLU A 27 -31.56 -32.47 -89.16
C GLU A 27 -32.37 -33.74 -89.47
N GLU A 28 -31.80 -34.92 -89.18
CA GLU A 28 -32.44 -36.22 -89.37
C GLU A 28 -32.19 -37.13 -88.15
N PHE A 29 -33.16 -37.99 -87.82
CA PHE A 29 -33.09 -38.87 -86.65
C PHE A 29 -32.25 -40.12 -86.96
N ASP A 30 -31.08 -40.25 -86.31
CA ASP A 30 -30.24 -41.45 -86.34
C ASP A 30 -30.39 -42.26 -85.04
N TYR A 31 -30.96 -43.45 -85.16
CA TYR A 31 -31.17 -44.35 -84.02
C TYR A 31 -29.85 -44.77 -83.35
N GLN A 32 -28.81 -45.14 -84.10
CA GLN A 32 -27.55 -45.60 -83.52
C GLN A 32 -26.85 -44.48 -82.76
N GLU A 33 -26.90 -43.27 -83.30
CA GLU A 33 -26.27 -42.12 -82.67
C GLU A 33 -26.97 -41.68 -81.39
N VAL A 34 -28.31 -41.69 -81.38
CA VAL A 34 -29.12 -41.43 -80.18
C VAL A 34 -28.86 -42.50 -79.12
N ASN A 35 -28.77 -43.76 -79.52
CA ASN A 35 -28.47 -44.87 -78.60
C ASN A 35 -27.09 -44.69 -77.95
N ASN A 36 -26.08 -44.37 -78.76
CA ASN A 36 -24.72 -44.09 -78.28
C ASN A 36 -24.69 -42.88 -77.32
N TYR A 37 -25.46 -41.83 -77.61
CA TYR A 37 -25.57 -40.66 -76.72
C TYR A 37 -26.19 -41.04 -75.37
N ILE A 38 -27.30 -41.79 -75.37
CA ILE A 38 -27.97 -42.21 -74.13
C ILE A 38 -27.08 -43.17 -73.33
N TYR A 39 -26.42 -44.13 -74.00
CA TYR A 39 -25.48 -45.06 -73.38
C TYR A 39 -24.36 -44.35 -72.63
N ASN A 40 -23.77 -43.32 -73.24
CA ASN A 40 -22.63 -42.60 -72.66
C ASN A 40 -23.02 -41.60 -71.57
N ASN A 41 -24.21 -40.98 -71.64
CA ASN A 41 -24.57 -39.87 -70.74
C ASN A 41 -25.55 -40.26 -69.62
N PHE A 42 -26.37 -41.30 -69.82
CA PHE A 42 -27.43 -41.71 -68.90
C PHE A 42 -27.13 -43.03 -68.21
N SER A 43 -27.05 -44.12 -68.96
CA SER A 43 -26.88 -45.47 -68.40
C SER A 43 -26.36 -46.43 -69.45
N SER A 44 -25.35 -47.22 -69.08
CA SER A 44 -24.89 -48.36 -69.88
C SER A 44 -25.76 -49.61 -69.71
N SER A 45 -26.72 -49.59 -68.77
CA SER A 45 -27.63 -50.70 -68.49
C SER A 45 -28.89 -50.58 -69.35
N PHE A 46 -28.89 -51.24 -70.50
CA PHE A 46 -30.03 -51.30 -71.42
C PHE A 46 -30.45 -52.74 -71.74
N SER A 47 -31.72 -52.90 -72.13
CA SER A 47 -32.24 -54.13 -72.74
C SER A 47 -32.76 -53.81 -74.13
N SER A 48 -32.28 -54.53 -75.14
CA SER A 48 -32.74 -54.39 -76.52
C SER A 48 -33.71 -55.51 -76.85
N LYS A 49 -34.88 -55.16 -77.37
CA LYS A 49 -35.79 -56.11 -78.02
C LYS A 49 -35.66 -55.96 -79.52
N ASN A 50 -34.69 -56.68 -80.10
CA ASN A 50 -34.34 -56.62 -81.52
C ASN A 50 -35.52 -56.88 -82.48
N SER A 51 -36.57 -57.59 -82.04
CA SER A 51 -37.76 -57.86 -82.85
C SER A 51 -38.76 -56.70 -82.96
N ALA A 52 -38.61 -55.64 -82.15
CA ALA A 52 -39.50 -54.47 -82.15
C ALA A 52 -38.77 -53.13 -82.37
N GLY A 53 -37.43 -53.12 -82.43
CA GLY A 53 -36.65 -51.88 -82.55
C GLY A 53 -36.74 -50.98 -81.32
N ILE A 54 -36.99 -51.55 -80.14
CA ILE A 54 -37.15 -50.81 -78.88
C ILE A 54 -36.00 -51.13 -77.93
N ASP A 55 -35.25 -50.09 -77.55
CA ASP A 55 -34.24 -50.14 -76.50
C ASP A 55 -34.76 -49.49 -75.22
N THR A 56 -34.66 -50.23 -74.11
CA THR A 56 -35.11 -49.78 -72.80
C THR A 56 -33.90 -49.58 -71.88
N TYR A 57 -33.72 -48.36 -71.40
CA TYR A 57 -32.64 -47.98 -70.48
C TYR A 57 -33.11 -47.96 -69.03
N LEU A 58 -32.33 -48.55 -68.13
CA LEU A 58 -32.56 -48.50 -66.70
C LEU A 58 -31.78 -47.34 -66.09
N ILE A 59 -32.51 -46.37 -65.52
CA ILE A 59 -31.94 -45.26 -64.77
C ILE A 59 -32.29 -45.45 -63.29
N SER A 60 -31.27 -45.61 -62.44
CA SER A 60 -31.45 -45.72 -61.00
C SER A 60 -31.33 -44.34 -60.35
N ILE A 61 -32.36 -43.93 -59.63
CA ILE A 61 -32.40 -42.68 -58.88
C ILE A 61 -32.67 -43.01 -57.42
N SER A 62 -31.69 -42.75 -56.54
CA SER A 62 -31.84 -42.91 -55.10
C SER A 62 -32.62 -41.73 -54.50
N SER A 63 -33.93 -41.69 -54.76
CA SER A 63 -34.82 -40.66 -54.22
C SER A 63 -36.23 -41.24 -54.04
N PRO A 64 -36.92 -40.92 -52.93
CA PRO A 64 -38.35 -41.18 -52.82
C PRO A 64 -39.12 -40.45 -53.92
N ILE A 65 -40.14 -41.09 -54.50
CA ILE A 65 -41.02 -40.54 -55.52
C ILE A 65 -42.49 -40.82 -55.19
N ASN A 66 -43.39 -40.07 -55.82
CA ASN A 66 -44.84 -40.19 -55.60
C ASN A 66 -45.44 -41.56 -55.97
N LYS A 67 -44.65 -42.45 -56.58
CA LYS A 67 -45.06 -43.82 -56.92
C LYS A 67 -44.64 -44.86 -55.88
N ASP A 68 -43.85 -44.49 -54.87
CA ASP A 68 -43.42 -45.41 -53.82
C ASP A 68 -44.60 -45.80 -52.93
N LYS A 69 -44.68 -47.08 -52.55
CA LYS A 69 -45.81 -47.66 -51.80
C LYS A 69 -46.10 -46.92 -50.49
N ASP A 70 -45.05 -46.49 -49.79
CA ASP A 70 -45.15 -45.85 -48.47
C ASP A 70 -44.78 -44.36 -48.49
N ILE A 71 -44.92 -43.70 -49.65
CA ILE A 71 -44.58 -42.28 -49.79
C ILE A 71 -45.39 -41.38 -48.85
N ALA A 72 -46.62 -41.76 -48.50
CA ALA A 72 -47.44 -41.03 -47.54
C ALA A 72 -46.79 -41.03 -46.13
N SER A 73 -46.29 -42.19 -45.69
CA SER A 73 -45.61 -42.34 -44.40
C SER A 73 -44.29 -41.55 -44.37
N ILE A 74 -43.53 -41.58 -45.46
CA ILE A 74 -42.31 -40.78 -45.62
C ILE A 74 -42.64 -39.28 -45.54
N ARG A 75 -43.72 -38.81 -46.17
CA ARG A 75 -44.15 -37.40 -46.09
C ARG A 75 -44.53 -36.98 -44.68
N ILE A 76 -45.30 -37.81 -43.97
CA ILE A 76 -45.66 -37.55 -42.57
C ILE A 76 -44.41 -37.48 -41.71
N PHE A 77 -43.44 -38.37 -41.93
CA PHE A 77 -42.16 -38.33 -41.24
C PHE A 77 -41.37 -37.05 -41.57
N ILE A 78 -41.33 -36.62 -42.85
CA ILE A 78 -40.68 -35.37 -43.25
C ILE A 78 -41.33 -34.17 -42.55
N ASP A 79 -42.66 -34.11 -42.51
CA ASP A 79 -43.39 -33.05 -41.81
C ASP A 79 -43.07 -33.05 -40.31
N PHE A 80 -43.00 -34.24 -39.69
CA PHE A 80 -42.57 -34.38 -38.30
C PHE A 80 -41.13 -33.87 -38.09
N TYR A 81 -40.20 -34.25 -38.97
CA TYR A 81 -38.80 -33.87 -38.86
C TYR A 81 -38.59 -32.36 -39.04
N LEU A 82 -39.26 -31.76 -40.03
CA LEU A 82 -39.19 -30.31 -40.29
C LEU A 82 -39.79 -29.46 -39.16
N ASN A 83 -40.77 -30.00 -38.43
CA ASN A 83 -41.37 -29.34 -37.26
C ASN A 83 -40.68 -29.69 -35.93
N SER A 84 -39.58 -30.46 -35.98
CA SER A 84 -38.80 -30.84 -34.81
C SER A 84 -37.71 -29.80 -34.48
N TRP A 85 -36.93 -30.08 -33.42
CA TRP A 85 -35.78 -29.26 -33.05
C TRP A 85 -34.54 -29.47 -33.94
N ALA A 86 -34.57 -30.43 -34.87
CA ALA A 86 -33.47 -30.65 -35.81
C ALA A 86 -33.40 -29.52 -36.84
N THR A 87 -32.20 -29.03 -37.12
CA THR A 87 -31.97 -27.90 -38.04
C THR A 87 -31.30 -28.30 -39.36
N ASP A 88 -30.79 -29.53 -39.47
CA ASP A 88 -29.99 -30.03 -40.58
C ASP A 88 -30.21 -31.54 -40.85
N HIS A 89 -29.52 -32.12 -41.84
CA HIS A 89 -29.47 -33.56 -42.14
C HIS A 89 -30.81 -34.29 -42.41
N LEU A 90 -31.76 -33.61 -43.06
CA LEU A 90 -33.05 -34.21 -43.45
C LEU A 90 -32.89 -35.45 -44.34
N LEU A 91 -31.89 -35.49 -45.22
CA LEU A 91 -31.71 -36.64 -46.12
C LEU A 91 -31.32 -37.89 -45.34
N GLU A 92 -30.31 -37.76 -44.49
CA GLU A 92 -29.81 -38.81 -43.62
C GLU A 92 -30.93 -39.28 -42.68
N ALA A 93 -31.81 -38.36 -42.24
CA ALA A 93 -32.98 -38.71 -41.46
C ALA A 93 -34.01 -39.54 -42.24
N ILE A 94 -34.28 -39.19 -43.50
CA ILE A 94 -35.18 -39.97 -44.37
C ILE A 94 -34.57 -41.36 -44.66
N GLU A 95 -33.27 -41.44 -44.90
CA GLU A 95 -32.56 -42.70 -45.13
C GLU A 95 -32.67 -43.61 -43.90
N ASN A 96 -32.37 -43.09 -42.71
CA ASN A 96 -32.48 -43.84 -41.45
C ASN A 96 -33.93 -44.22 -41.16
N TYR A 97 -34.90 -43.35 -41.45
CA TYR A 97 -36.33 -43.69 -41.34
C TYR A 97 -36.69 -44.89 -42.23
N ILE A 98 -36.28 -44.87 -43.49
CA ILE A 98 -36.51 -45.97 -44.43
C ILE A 98 -35.80 -47.25 -43.98
N GLU A 99 -34.60 -47.14 -43.41
CA GLU A 99 -33.85 -48.29 -42.89
C GLU A 99 -34.55 -48.93 -41.68
N ILE A 100 -35.05 -48.11 -40.75
CA ILE A 100 -35.79 -48.56 -39.58
C ILE A 100 -37.13 -49.20 -39.97
N GLU A 101 -37.82 -48.68 -40.98
CA GLU A 101 -39.05 -49.28 -41.50
C GLU A 101 -38.81 -50.64 -42.17
N LYS A 102 -37.64 -50.82 -42.80
CA LYS A 102 -37.23 -52.12 -43.37
C LYS A 102 -36.85 -53.13 -42.29
N ASP A 103 -36.19 -52.69 -41.22
CA ASP A 103 -35.82 -53.53 -40.07
C ASP A 103 -36.07 -52.82 -38.73
N LYS A 104 -37.21 -53.14 -38.12
CA LYS A 104 -37.65 -52.57 -36.84
C LYS A 104 -36.74 -52.91 -35.66
N ASN A 105 -35.87 -53.92 -35.77
CA ASN A 105 -34.92 -54.25 -34.69
C ASN A 105 -33.87 -53.15 -34.49
N GLN A 106 -33.63 -52.34 -35.51
CA GLN A 106 -32.66 -51.25 -35.49
C GLN A 106 -33.12 -50.03 -34.67
N ILE A 107 -34.39 -49.97 -34.25
CA ILE A 107 -34.96 -48.83 -33.50
C ILE A 107 -34.09 -48.49 -32.29
N GLY A 108 -33.67 -49.49 -31.50
CA GLY A 108 -32.85 -49.26 -30.30
C GLY A 108 -31.48 -48.67 -30.62
N TYR A 109 -30.83 -49.15 -31.69
CA TYR A 109 -29.53 -48.64 -32.15
C TYR A 109 -29.63 -47.15 -32.54
N TYR A 110 -30.61 -46.82 -33.38
CA TYR A 110 -30.82 -45.45 -33.85
C TYR A 110 -31.29 -44.50 -32.73
N PHE A 111 -32.11 -44.99 -31.80
CA PHE A 111 -32.60 -44.21 -30.65
C PHE A 111 -31.50 -43.84 -29.65
N SER A 112 -30.50 -44.70 -29.48
CA SER A 112 -29.37 -44.48 -28.55
C SER A 112 -28.33 -43.45 -29.04
N SER A 113 -28.46 -42.98 -30.28
CA SER A 113 -27.53 -42.02 -30.86
C SER A 113 -27.65 -40.65 -30.20
N SER A 114 -26.65 -39.78 -30.36
CA SER A 114 -26.74 -38.35 -30.02
C SER A 114 -27.12 -37.47 -31.23
N TYR A 115 -27.23 -38.07 -32.42
CA TYR A 115 -27.50 -37.34 -33.67
C TYR A 115 -29.00 -37.27 -33.96
N SER A 116 -29.49 -36.05 -34.23
CA SER A 116 -30.90 -35.77 -34.54
C SER A 116 -31.45 -36.62 -35.69
N TYR A 117 -30.68 -36.77 -36.78
CA TYR A 117 -31.02 -37.56 -37.95
C TYR A 117 -31.05 -39.08 -37.71
N LYS A 118 -30.67 -39.56 -36.52
CA LYS A 118 -30.81 -40.97 -36.09
C LYS A 118 -31.89 -41.15 -35.03
N ILE A 119 -31.91 -40.29 -34.02
CA ILE A 119 -32.86 -40.38 -32.90
C ILE A 119 -34.30 -40.13 -33.36
N LEU A 120 -34.53 -39.08 -34.16
CA LEU A 120 -35.88 -38.66 -34.54
C LEU A 120 -36.62 -39.69 -35.41
N PRO A 121 -35.98 -40.32 -36.43
CA PRO A 121 -36.56 -41.48 -37.12
C PRO A 121 -36.98 -42.60 -36.16
N ALA A 122 -36.09 -42.97 -35.23
CA ALA A 122 -36.36 -44.05 -34.28
C ALA A 122 -37.49 -43.71 -33.33
N LEU A 123 -37.53 -42.49 -32.80
CA LEU A 123 -38.61 -42.00 -31.93
C LEU A 123 -39.95 -41.97 -32.67
N PHE A 124 -39.96 -41.51 -33.92
CA PHE A 124 -41.16 -41.45 -34.75
C PHE A 124 -41.75 -42.85 -34.99
N VAL A 125 -40.91 -43.81 -35.38
CA VAL A 125 -41.35 -45.20 -35.58
C VAL A 125 -41.76 -45.83 -34.26
N LEU A 126 -40.98 -45.64 -33.18
CA LEU A 126 -41.30 -46.18 -31.86
C LEU A 126 -42.67 -45.70 -31.38
N ASN A 127 -42.96 -44.40 -31.47
CA ASN A 127 -44.23 -43.82 -31.06
C ASN A 127 -45.43 -44.34 -31.89
N ARG A 128 -45.19 -44.73 -33.14
CA ARG A 128 -46.21 -45.32 -34.00
C ARG A 128 -46.44 -46.81 -33.74
N GLU A 129 -45.38 -47.54 -33.43
CA GLU A 129 -45.39 -49.00 -33.22
C GLU A 129 -45.69 -49.39 -31.77
N THR A 130 -45.50 -48.47 -30.81
CA THR A 130 -45.99 -48.65 -29.45
C THR A 130 -47.50 -48.82 -29.52
N PRO A 131 -48.06 -49.95 -29.07
CA PRO A 131 -49.49 -50.15 -29.12
C PRO A 131 -50.16 -49.01 -28.36
N ASN A 132 -51.21 -48.42 -28.95
CA ASN A 132 -52.27 -47.75 -28.20
C ASN A 132 -53.00 -48.80 -27.33
N HIS A 133 -52.26 -49.50 -26.47
CA HIS A 133 -52.81 -50.43 -25.52
C HIS A 133 -53.56 -49.58 -24.50
N LYS A 134 -54.88 -49.78 -24.48
CA LYS A 134 -55.73 -49.38 -23.36
C LYS A 134 -55.31 -50.19 -22.13
N ILE A 135 -54.16 -49.88 -21.55
CA ILE A 135 -53.93 -50.15 -20.14
C ILE A 135 -55.03 -49.35 -19.43
N PRO A 136 -55.81 -49.94 -18.50
CA PRO A 136 -56.85 -49.18 -17.82
C PRO A 136 -56.19 -47.96 -17.18
N PHE A 137 -56.54 -46.76 -17.64
CA PHE A 137 -55.97 -45.49 -17.17
C PHE A 137 -55.95 -45.41 -15.64
N LYS A 138 -56.93 -46.06 -14.99
CA LYS A 138 -57.07 -46.18 -13.54
C LYS A 138 -55.92 -46.92 -12.83
N GLU A 139 -55.31 -47.94 -13.43
CA GLU A 139 -54.17 -48.65 -12.82
C GLU A 139 -52.86 -47.89 -12.99
N ILE A 140 -52.63 -47.24 -14.15
CA ILE A 140 -51.47 -46.35 -14.34
C ILE A 140 -51.61 -45.12 -13.45
N GLN A 141 -52.80 -44.54 -13.37
CA GLN A 141 -53.08 -43.38 -12.54
C GLN A 141 -52.79 -43.68 -11.06
N ASN A 142 -53.26 -44.80 -10.53
CA ASN A 142 -53.10 -45.12 -9.11
C ASN A 142 -51.70 -45.68 -8.77
N LYS A 143 -51.07 -46.49 -9.64
CA LYS A 143 -49.75 -47.09 -9.33
C LYS A 143 -48.55 -46.22 -9.70
N PHE A 144 -48.69 -45.34 -10.68
CA PHE A 144 -47.56 -44.58 -11.21
C PHE A 144 -47.80 -43.07 -11.17
N ILE A 145 -48.95 -42.58 -11.61
CA ILE A 145 -49.16 -41.11 -11.70
C ILE A 145 -49.37 -40.49 -10.31
N GLU A 146 -50.15 -41.10 -9.43
CA GLU A 146 -50.34 -40.60 -8.05
C GLU A 146 -49.02 -40.54 -7.27
N PRO A 147 -48.23 -41.63 -7.15
CA PRO A 147 -46.98 -41.57 -6.40
C PRO A 147 -45.92 -40.69 -7.07
N VAL A 148 -45.89 -40.59 -8.41
CA VAL A 148 -44.99 -39.65 -9.10
C VAL A 148 -45.45 -38.21 -8.89
N SER A 149 -46.75 -37.93 -8.95
CA SER A 149 -47.30 -36.59 -8.68
C SER A 149 -47.07 -36.18 -7.23
N GLU A 150 -47.29 -37.09 -6.28
CA GLU A 150 -47.02 -36.88 -4.85
C GLU A 150 -45.52 -36.67 -4.61
N SER A 151 -44.66 -37.47 -5.22
CA SER A 151 -43.21 -37.30 -5.16
C SER A 151 -42.77 -35.97 -5.76
N VAL A 152 -43.29 -35.57 -6.93
CA VAL A 152 -42.99 -34.28 -7.56
C VAL A 152 -43.47 -33.12 -6.70
N ASN A 153 -44.65 -33.21 -6.11
CA ASN A 153 -45.17 -32.18 -5.20
C ASN A 153 -44.36 -32.10 -3.90
N ASN A 154 -43.94 -33.23 -3.35
CA ASN A 154 -43.08 -33.27 -2.18
C ASN A 154 -41.69 -32.70 -2.49
N ILE A 155 -41.09 -33.06 -3.63
CA ILE A 155 -39.82 -32.48 -4.09
C ILE A 155 -39.97 -30.98 -4.33
N ALA A 156 -41.06 -30.53 -4.96
CA ALA A 156 -41.30 -29.10 -5.18
C ALA A 156 -41.43 -28.34 -3.85
N LYS A 157 -42.15 -28.91 -2.87
CA LYS A 157 -42.30 -28.33 -1.53
C LYS A 157 -40.99 -28.31 -0.76
N GLU A 158 -40.24 -29.40 -0.80
CA GLU A 158 -38.93 -29.52 -0.14
C GLU A 158 -37.93 -28.55 -0.77
N THR A 159 -37.92 -28.45 -2.09
CA THR A 159 -37.09 -27.51 -2.85
C THR A 159 -37.42 -26.06 -2.48
N GLU A 160 -38.70 -25.70 -2.42
CA GLU A 160 -39.15 -24.37 -1.98
C GLU A 160 -38.75 -24.08 -0.52
N GLU A 161 -38.85 -25.06 0.38
CA GLU A 161 -38.40 -24.91 1.77
C GLU A 161 -36.87 -24.75 1.87
N HIS A 162 -36.09 -25.55 1.13
CA HIS A 162 -34.64 -25.43 1.04
C HIS A 162 -34.20 -24.10 0.44
N PHE A 163 -34.89 -23.60 -0.60
CA PHE A 163 -34.64 -22.28 -1.15
C PHE A 163 -34.93 -21.19 -0.11
N LYS A 164 -36.07 -21.24 0.59
CA LYS A 164 -36.37 -20.28 1.67
C LYS A 164 -35.33 -20.31 2.78
N GLN A 165 -34.87 -21.49 3.19
CA GLN A 165 -33.81 -21.63 4.20
C GLN A 165 -32.48 -21.07 3.70
N THR A 166 -32.10 -21.39 2.46
CA THR A 166 -30.86 -20.91 1.84
C THR A 166 -30.87 -19.39 1.70
N THR A 167 -31.97 -18.79 1.24
CA THR A 167 -32.12 -17.34 1.13
C THR A 167 -32.02 -16.68 2.51
N ARG A 168 -32.70 -17.22 3.54
CA ARG A 168 -32.58 -16.70 4.91
C ARG A 168 -31.14 -16.77 5.44
N LEU A 169 -30.44 -17.88 5.22
CA LEU A 169 -29.04 -18.02 5.63
C LEU A 169 -28.12 -17.04 4.89
N ILE A 170 -28.39 -16.77 3.60
CA ILE A 170 -27.67 -15.76 2.82
C ILE A 170 -27.93 -14.37 3.40
N ASP A 171 -29.20 -14.00 3.62
CA ASP A 171 -29.58 -12.70 4.16
C ASP A 171 -28.99 -12.46 5.56
N GLU A 172 -29.09 -13.45 6.45
CA GLU A 172 -28.51 -13.38 7.81
C GLU A 172 -26.99 -13.26 7.79
N ASN A 173 -26.31 -13.97 6.88
CA ASN A 173 -24.86 -13.87 6.76
C ASN A 173 -24.44 -12.54 6.13
N ASP A 174 -25.18 -12.04 5.14
CA ASP A 174 -24.93 -10.74 4.51
C ASP A 174 -25.08 -9.59 5.53
N GLU A 175 -26.09 -9.65 6.41
CA GLU A 175 -26.26 -8.69 7.50
C GLU A 175 -25.08 -8.73 8.48
N LYS A 176 -24.69 -9.92 8.95
CA LYS A 176 -23.53 -10.10 9.86
C LYS A 176 -22.22 -9.62 9.22
N ILE A 177 -22.00 -9.92 7.93
CA ILE A 177 -20.81 -9.48 7.20
C ILE A 177 -20.78 -7.95 7.13
N ARG A 178 -21.93 -7.31 6.85
CA ARG A 178 -22.04 -5.84 6.84
C ARG A 178 -21.76 -5.24 8.21
N GLU A 179 -22.32 -5.81 9.29
CA GLU A 179 -22.06 -5.35 10.65
C GLU A 179 -20.58 -5.47 11.02
N ILE A 180 -19.95 -6.61 10.75
CA ILE A 180 -18.51 -6.82 11.00
C ILE A 180 -17.69 -5.82 10.19
N PHE A 181 -18.02 -5.61 8.92
CA PHE A 181 -17.31 -4.67 8.07
C PHE A 181 -17.42 -3.22 8.58
N ILE A 182 -18.62 -2.79 8.99
CA ILE A 182 -18.84 -1.45 9.55
C ILE A 182 -18.06 -1.29 10.86
N ALA A 183 -18.13 -2.28 11.76
CA ALA A 183 -17.42 -2.25 13.03
C ALA A 183 -15.90 -2.20 12.83
N HIS A 184 -15.34 -3.04 11.95
CA HIS A 184 -13.91 -3.01 11.62
C HIS A 184 -13.49 -1.70 10.94
N SER A 185 -14.32 -1.15 10.05
CA SER A 185 -14.02 0.14 9.42
C SER A 185 -13.92 1.25 10.46
N GLN A 186 -14.85 1.29 11.42
CA GLN A 186 -14.82 2.24 12.52
C GLN A 186 -13.58 2.05 13.42
N GLU A 187 -13.20 0.82 13.72
CA GLU A 187 -11.98 0.53 14.49
C GLU A 187 -10.71 0.99 13.76
N VAL A 188 -10.63 0.78 12.44
CA VAL A 188 -9.50 1.22 11.62
C VAL A 188 -9.43 2.75 11.55
N ASP A 189 -10.57 3.43 11.42
CA ASP A 189 -10.61 4.90 11.43
C ASP A 189 -10.17 5.45 12.80
N LEU A 190 -10.68 4.89 13.90
CA LEU A 190 -10.24 5.26 15.25
C LEU A 190 -8.74 4.99 15.49
N PHE A 191 -8.23 3.87 14.97
CA PHE A 191 -6.81 3.55 15.05
C PHE A 191 -5.96 4.54 14.26
N LYS A 192 -6.40 4.91 13.05
CA LYS A 192 -5.74 5.90 12.21
C LYS A 192 -5.69 7.26 12.88
N ASP A 193 -6.78 7.71 13.49
CA ASP A 193 -6.85 8.98 14.22
C ASP A 193 -5.88 8.97 15.42
N LYS A 194 -5.86 7.87 16.20
CA LYS A 194 -4.91 7.69 17.31
C LYS A 194 -3.46 7.68 16.84
N LEU A 195 -3.17 7.05 15.70
CA LEU A 195 -1.83 7.00 15.13
C LEU A 195 -1.36 8.39 14.68
N GLN A 196 -2.25 9.17 14.06
CA GLN A 196 -1.98 10.55 13.67
C GLN A 196 -1.74 11.45 14.88
N GLU A 197 -2.57 11.30 15.92
CA GLU A 197 -2.39 12.04 17.19
C GLU A 197 -1.06 11.67 17.86
N TRP A 198 -0.73 10.38 17.92
CA TRP A 198 0.54 9.90 18.45
C TRP A 198 1.72 10.45 17.66
N GLN A 199 1.69 10.38 16.32
CA GLN A 199 2.75 10.90 15.47
C GLN A 199 2.95 12.41 15.68
N PHE A 200 1.87 13.18 15.69
CA PHE A 200 1.93 14.63 15.91
C PHE A 200 2.51 14.95 17.29
N ASN A 201 2.09 14.22 18.32
CA ASN A 201 2.59 14.42 19.68
C ASN A 201 4.08 14.07 19.79
N GLU A 202 4.52 12.98 19.15
CA GLU A 202 5.91 12.56 19.17
C GLU A 202 6.82 13.53 18.41
N GLU A 203 6.39 14.00 17.24
CA GLU A 203 7.11 15.05 16.49
C GLU A 203 7.24 16.33 17.31
N LYS A 204 6.18 16.75 18.00
CA LYS A 204 6.19 17.90 18.91
C LYS A 204 7.14 17.68 20.09
N ASN A 205 7.09 16.51 20.73
CA ASN A 205 7.96 16.17 21.85
C ASN A 205 9.42 16.13 21.45
N LEU A 206 9.75 15.54 20.29
CA LEU A 206 11.11 15.46 19.78
C LEU A 206 11.64 16.84 19.41
N LYS A 207 10.80 17.70 18.80
CA LYS A 207 11.16 19.10 18.54
C LYS A 207 11.44 19.86 19.83
N ASN A 208 10.55 19.76 20.83
CA ASN A 208 10.74 20.41 22.13
C ASN A 208 12.00 19.90 22.84
N LEU A 209 12.26 18.59 22.79
CA LEU A 209 13.45 17.98 23.39
C LEU A 209 14.73 18.47 22.69
N LYS A 210 14.72 18.54 21.35
CA LYS A 210 15.84 19.05 20.57
C LYS A 210 16.13 20.51 20.92
N GLU A 211 15.11 21.37 20.97
CA GLU A 211 15.25 22.77 21.34
C GLU A 211 15.75 22.93 22.79
N ALA A 212 15.24 22.12 23.73
CA ALA A 212 15.70 22.13 25.11
C ALA A 212 17.16 21.68 25.23
N TYR A 213 17.56 20.64 24.49
CA TYR A 213 18.92 20.12 24.48
C TYR A 213 19.91 21.09 23.82
N GLU A 214 19.52 21.74 22.73
CA GLU A 214 20.32 22.77 22.06
C GLU A 214 20.54 23.98 22.98
N LYS A 215 19.48 24.46 23.66
CA LYS A 215 19.59 25.52 24.68
C LYS A 215 20.48 25.10 25.86
N LYS A 216 20.38 23.85 26.31
CA LYS A 216 21.25 23.32 27.37
C LYS A 216 22.72 23.33 26.93
N LEU A 217 23.02 22.82 25.74
CA LEU A 217 24.39 22.75 25.23
C LEU A 217 25.03 24.13 25.04
N GLN A 218 24.26 25.12 24.55
CA GLN A 218 24.72 26.50 24.41
C GLN A 218 25.07 27.16 25.76
N LEU A 219 24.39 26.78 26.85
CA LEU A 219 24.52 27.41 28.16
C LEU A 219 25.39 26.62 29.16
N GLU A 220 25.67 25.34 28.91
CA GLU A 220 26.53 24.51 29.76
C GLU A 220 28.02 24.85 29.59
N ALA A 221 28.45 25.19 28.36
CA ALA A 221 29.81 25.62 28.07
C ALA A 221 30.25 26.88 28.88
N PRO A 222 29.46 27.98 28.94
CA PRO A 222 29.83 29.14 29.74
C PRO A 222 29.77 28.89 31.25
N GLU A 223 28.81 28.10 31.76
CA GLU A 223 28.74 27.74 33.18
C GLU A 223 30.01 27.02 33.62
N LYS A 224 30.44 26.00 32.86
CA LYS A 224 31.65 25.25 33.15
C LYS A 224 32.89 26.15 33.17
N LEU A 225 32.98 27.08 32.22
CA LEU A 225 34.07 28.05 32.13
C LEU A 225 34.14 28.98 33.36
N TRP A 226 33.01 29.53 33.79
CA TRP A 226 32.95 30.43 34.95
C TRP A 226 33.26 29.69 36.25
N ARG A 227 32.75 28.47 36.41
CA ARG A 227 33.04 27.59 37.57
C ARG A 227 34.52 27.24 37.66
N GLU A 228 35.15 26.86 36.55
CA GLU A 228 36.58 26.55 36.51
C GLU A 228 37.42 27.78 36.86
N ARG A 229 37.10 28.96 36.29
CA ARG A 229 37.79 30.21 36.63
C ARG A 229 37.61 30.62 38.09
N SER A 230 36.39 30.55 38.64
CA SER A 230 36.14 30.86 40.05
C SER A 230 36.96 29.94 40.97
N LYS A 231 37.00 28.64 40.67
CA LYS A 231 37.82 27.67 41.41
C LYS A 231 39.31 28.00 41.35
N ASP A 232 39.82 28.39 40.19
CA ASP A 232 41.22 28.79 40.04
C ASP A 232 41.56 30.04 40.87
N TYR A 233 40.69 31.05 40.87
CA TYR A 233 40.90 32.28 41.65
C TYR A 233 40.75 32.07 43.15
N THR A 234 39.82 31.22 43.61
CA THR A 234 39.70 30.86 45.04
C THR A 234 40.91 30.07 45.52
N MET A 235 41.42 29.15 44.70
CA MET A 235 42.65 28.40 45.00
C MET A 235 43.86 29.34 45.06
N LYS A 236 44.03 30.21 44.05
CA LYS A 236 45.08 31.25 44.06
C LYS A 236 44.95 32.15 45.28
N THR A 237 43.75 32.58 45.65
CA THR A 237 43.52 33.43 46.82
C THR A 237 43.95 32.75 48.12
N LYS A 238 43.66 31.45 48.29
CA LYS A 238 44.14 30.67 49.45
C LYS A 238 45.66 30.57 49.49
N TRP A 239 46.31 30.34 48.34
CA TRP A 239 47.77 30.33 48.23
C TRP A 239 48.38 31.69 48.53
N TRP A 240 47.81 32.78 47.99
CA TRP A 240 48.23 34.15 48.29
C TRP A 240 48.01 34.53 49.75
N MET A 241 46.94 34.05 50.39
CA MET A 241 46.67 34.29 51.81
C MET A 241 47.66 33.55 52.72
N GLY A 242 48.01 32.31 52.37
CA GLY A 242 49.09 31.56 53.05
C GLY A 242 50.46 32.22 52.85
N GLY A 243 50.76 32.64 51.62
CA GLY A 243 51.97 33.39 51.29
C GLY A 243 52.06 34.73 52.01
N LEU A 244 50.93 35.45 52.17
CA LEU A 244 50.85 36.68 52.96
C LEU A 244 51.16 36.43 54.43
N GLY A 245 50.62 35.36 55.03
CA GLY A 245 50.93 35.01 56.41
C GLY A 245 52.42 34.76 56.63
N ILE A 246 53.05 33.97 55.74
CA ILE A 246 54.49 33.70 55.77
C ILE A 246 55.29 35.00 55.56
N PHE A 247 54.87 35.84 54.61
CA PHE A 247 55.52 37.12 54.32
C PHE A 247 55.45 38.07 55.51
N ILE A 248 54.33 38.15 56.23
CA ILE A 248 54.19 38.97 57.44
C ILE A 248 55.14 38.47 58.53
N VAL A 249 55.22 37.15 58.76
CA VAL A 249 56.14 36.57 59.75
C VAL A 249 57.60 36.85 59.37
N ALA A 250 57.96 36.66 58.09
CA ALA A 250 59.29 36.97 57.57
C ALA A 250 59.62 38.47 57.67
N LEU A 251 58.63 39.34 57.44
CA LEU A 251 58.78 40.79 57.53
C LEU A 251 58.96 41.25 58.98
N ILE A 252 58.24 40.66 59.94
CA ILE A 252 58.44 40.90 61.38
C ILE A 252 59.83 40.44 61.81
N PHE A 253 60.25 39.25 61.39
CA PHE A 253 61.58 38.71 61.70
C PHE A 253 62.68 39.57 61.08
N SER A 254 62.53 39.97 59.81
CA SER A 254 63.46 40.85 59.12
C SER A 254 63.50 42.23 59.76
N ALA A 255 62.35 42.82 60.12
CA ALA A 255 62.28 44.12 60.78
C ALA A 255 62.94 44.07 62.16
N GLY A 256 62.74 43.00 62.93
CA GLY A 256 63.42 42.79 64.22
C GLY A 256 64.94 42.76 64.06
N ASN A 257 65.46 41.99 63.08
CA ASN A 257 66.90 41.96 62.77
C ASN A 257 67.41 43.33 62.27
N LEU A 258 66.64 44.03 61.44
CA LEU A 258 67.00 45.34 60.91
C LEU A 258 67.05 46.39 62.02
N VAL A 259 66.12 46.34 62.99
CA VAL A 259 66.11 47.23 64.15
C VAL A 259 67.32 46.99 65.04
N VAL A 260 67.71 45.73 65.27
CA VAL A 260 68.95 45.39 66.02
C VAL A 260 70.18 45.89 65.28
N ASN A 261 70.32 45.59 63.98
CA ASN A 261 71.46 46.05 63.19
C ASN A 261 71.54 47.57 63.07
N ILE A 262 70.39 48.26 62.94
CA ILE A 262 70.33 49.73 62.97
C ILE A 262 70.69 50.22 64.36
N HIS A 263 70.22 49.59 65.44
CA HIS A 263 70.55 49.99 66.80
C HIS A 263 72.06 49.87 67.05
N ASP A 264 72.68 48.75 66.68
CA ASP A 264 74.13 48.52 66.80
C ASP A 264 74.93 49.49 65.91
N TYR A 265 74.49 49.71 64.66
CA TYR A 265 75.13 50.66 63.74
C TYR A 265 75.03 52.11 64.23
N LEU A 266 73.88 52.50 64.79
CA LEU A 266 73.67 53.83 65.36
C LEU A 266 74.44 53.99 66.69
N GLN A 267 74.52 52.95 67.53
CA GLN A 267 75.29 52.97 68.77
C GLN A 267 76.80 53.05 68.51
N GLY A 268 77.27 52.49 67.38
CA GLY A 268 78.66 52.59 66.91
C GLY A 268 79.02 53.85 66.11
N SER A 269 78.04 54.55 65.50
CA SER A 269 78.29 55.63 64.53
C SER A 269 77.61 56.97 64.81
N VAL A 270 76.76 57.10 65.84
CA VAL A 270 76.02 58.34 66.17
C VAL A 270 76.75 59.16 67.23
N LYS A 271 77.96 59.62 66.90
CA LYS A 271 78.47 60.86 67.49
C LYS A 271 78.41 62.07 66.56
N ASP A 272 78.22 61.89 65.24
CA ASP A 272 78.48 62.99 64.28
C ASP A 272 77.42 63.21 63.16
N ILE A 273 76.13 62.93 63.36
CA ILE A 273 75.08 63.33 62.39
C ILE A 273 74.04 64.24 63.08
N PRO A 274 74.13 65.58 62.94
CA PRO A 274 73.35 66.52 63.74
C PRO A 274 71.88 66.73 63.31
N PHE A 275 71.42 66.08 62.23
CA PHE A 275 70.15 66.46 61.59
C PHE A 275 69.05 65.38 61.58
N ILE A 276 69.35 64.13 61.94
CA ILE A 276 68.35 63.04 61.93
C ILE A 276 68.28 62.41 63.31
N SER A 277 67.14 62.56 63.98
CA SER A 277 66.91 61.87 65.25
C SER A 277 66.77 60.37 65.02
N GLN A 278 67.37 59.57 65.89
CA GLN A 278 67.28 58.11 65.85
C GLN A 278 65.80 57.64 65.85
N SER A 279 64.91 58.36 66.52
CA SER A 279 63.45 58.11 66.50
C SER A 279 62.81 58.31 65.13
N PHE A 280 63.28 59.26 64.32
CA PHE A 280 62.72 59.52 62.98
C PHE A 280 62.95 58.34 62.03
N ILE A 281 64.12 57.71 62.09
CA ILE A 281 64.47 56.54 61.26
C ILE A 281 63.55 55.35 61.59
N TYR A 282 63.29 55.09 62.87
CA TYR A 282 62.36 54.02 63.28
C TYR A 282 60.92 54.30 62.83
N VAL A 283 60.45 55.54 62.97
CA VAL A 283 59.10 55.91 62.51
C VAL A 283 58.98 55.75 60.99
N ALA A 284 59.96 56.21 60.21
CA ALA A 284 59.96 56.07 58.76
C ALA A 284 59.97 54.58 58.31
N LEU A 285 60.76 53.73 58.99
CA LEU A 285 60.80 52.29 58.72
C LEU A 285 59.44 51.63 59.02
N ILE A 286 58.83 51.92 60.17
CA ILE A 286 57.51 51.40 60.54
C ILE A 286 56.45 51.87 59.53
N SER A 287 56.46 53.15 59.16
CA SER A 287 55.53 53.68 58.15
C SER A 287 55.68 52.99 56.79
N PHE A 288 56.90 52.69 56.36
CA PHE A 288 57.15 51.95 55.12
C PHE A 288 56.66 50.49 55.18
N LEU A 289 56.88 49.80 56.30
CA LEU A 289 56.38 48.43 56.49
C LEU A 289 54.84 48.37 56.49
N VAL A 290 54.19 49.31 57.18
CA VAL A 290 52.72 49.44 57.17
C VAL A 290 52.20 49.71 55.75
N TYR A 291 52.92 50.51 54.95
CA TYR A 291 52.57 50.76 53.55
C TYR A 291 52.64 49.49 52.70
N ILE A 292 53.70 48.69 52.81
CA ILE A 292 53.82 47.41 52.09
C ILE A 292 52.67 46.47 52.46
N ILE A 293 52.37 46.32 53.75
CA ILE A 293 51.25 45.48 54.22
C ILE A 293 49.94 45.95 53.59
N ARG A 294 49.70 47.27 53.55
CA ARG A 294 48.49 47.85 52.93
C ARG A 294 48.39 47.51 51.44
N VAL A 295 49.49 47.53 50.69
CA VAL A 295 49.51 47.18 49.27
C VAL A 295 49.17 45.70 49.06
N VAL A 296 49.76 44.80 49.85
CA VAL A 296 49.49 43.36 49.70
C VAL A 296 48.05 43.01 50.10
N ILE A 297 47.51 43.63 51.15
CA ILE A 297 46.09 43.50 51.52
C ILE A 297 45.19 43.90 50.35
N LYS A 298 45.47 45.02 49.66
CA LYS A 298 44.70 45.43 48.48
C LYS A 298 44.76 44.41 47.35
N ILE A 299 45.89 43.77 47.11
CA ILE A 299 46.05 42.73 46.07
C ILE A 299 45.22 41.49 46.42
N VAL A 300 45.27 41.03 47.67
CA VAL A 300 44.48 39.87 48.14
C VAL A 300 42.98 40.16 48.05
N ILE A 301 42.54 41.33 48.52
CA ILE A 301 41.14 41.77 48.43
C ILE A 301 40.70 41.82 46.96
N SER A 302 41.54 42.34 46.06
CA SER A 302 41.21 42.38 44.61
C SER A 302 41.04 40.97 44.01
N ASN A 303 41.88 40.01 44.37
CA ASN A 303 41.73 38.62 43.90
C ASN A 303 40.48 37.94 44.47
N GLN A 304 40.12 38.26 45.71
CA GLN A 304 38.90 37.76 46.34
C GLN A 304 37.64 38.36 45.69
N HIS A 305 37.62 39.66 45.38
CA HIS A 305 36.53 40.28 44.62
C HIS A 305 36.36 39.65 43.25
N MET A 306 37.46 39.40 42.52
CA MET A 306 37.44 38.69 41.24
C MET A 306 36.79 37.30 41.37
N ALA A 307 37.19 36.52 42.37
CA ALA A 307 36.61 35.20 42.61
C ALA A 307 35.09 35.28 42.87
N MET A 308 34.67 36.22 43.71
CA MET A 308 33.26 36.44 44.05
C MET A 308 32.45 36.92 42.84
N GLU A 309 33.00 37.79 41.99
CA GLU A 309 32.34 38.22 40.75
C GLU A 309 32.16 37.06 39.75
N TYR A 310 33.16 36.17 39.61
CA TYR A 310 33.00 34.98 38.77
C TYR A 310 31.98 33.99 39.33
N GLU A 311 31.89 33.83 40.65
CA GLU A 311 30.86 33.03 41.31
C GLU A 311 29.46 33.63 41.11
N GLN A 312 29.32 34.95 41.19
CA GLN A 312 28.06 35.64 40.89
C GLN A 312 27.65 35.46 39.41
N LYS A 313 28.61 35.53 38.47
CA LYS A 313 28.36 35.24 37.04
C LYS A 313 27.96 33.79 36.80
N GLU A 314 28.56 32.83 37.51
CA GLU A 314 28.14 31.42 37.48
C GLU A 314 26.70 31.25 38.00
N ALA A 315 26.37 31.85 39.15
CA ALA A 315 25.04 31.80 39.74
C ALA A 315 23.99 32.44 38.81
N LEU A 316 24.31 33.57 38.18
CA LEU A 316 23.44 34.23 37.20
C LEU A 316 23.25 33.37 35.94
N THR A 317 24.30 32.69 35.47
CA THR A 317 24.21 31.75 34.34
C THR A 317 23.29 30.57 34.69
N ARG A 318 23.43 29.99 35.88
CA ARG A 318 22.53 28.92 36.37
C ARG A 318 21.09 29.40 36.53
N PHE A 319 20.89 30.60 37.05
CA PHE A 319 19.57 31.20 37.17
C PHE A 319 18.91 31.39 35.80
N TYR A 320 19.68 31.87 34.81
CA TYR A 320 19.20 32.00 33.44
C TYR A 320 18.87 30.64 32.80
N GLN A 321 19.71 29.62 33.00
CA GLN A 321 19.43 28.24 32.57
C GLN A 321 18.11 27.73 33.19
N ALA A 322 17.88 27.96 34.49
CA ALA A 322 16.67 27.55 35.17
C ALA A 322 15.42 28.26 34.62
N LEU A 323 15.51 29.58 34.34
CA LEU A 323 14.41 30.34 33.72
C LEU A 323 14.03 29.78 32.34
N VAL A 324 15.03 29.49 31.51
CA VAL A 324 14.84 28.93 30.18
C VAL A 324 14.28 27.50 30.26
N TYR A 325 14.74 26.69 31.22
CA TYR A 325 14.27 25.32 31.43
C TYR A 325 12.80 25.27 31.87
N HIS A 326 12.36 26.22 32.70
CA HIS A 326 10.96 26.33 33.14
C HIS A 326 10.02 26.97 32.09
N GLY A 327 10.49 27.17 30.85
CA GLY A 327 9.65 27.63 29.74
C GLY A 327 9.16 29.07 29.86
N LYS A 328 9.74 29.89 30.75
CA LYS A 328 9.48 31.33 30.76
C LYS A 328 10.26 31.95 29.61
N GLU A 329 9.54 32.51 28.63
CA GLU A 329 10.16 33.36 27.61
C GLU A 329 10.76 34.58 28.30
N VAL A 330 12.07 34.54 28.52
CA VAL A 330 12.82 35.71 28.98
C VAL A 330 12.77 36.73 27.84
N GLY A 331 12.15 37.87 28.09
CA GLY A 331 11.96 38.91 27.08
C GLY A 331 13.29 39.36 26.47
N LYS A 332 13.26 39.88 25.24
CA LYS A 332 14.49 40.33 24.54
C LYS A 332 15.29 41.34 25.38
N GLU A 333 14.60 42.22 26.10
CA GLU A 333 15.21 43.22 26.99
C GLU A 333 15.85 42.57 28.24
N GLU A 334 15.17 41.63 28.89
CA GLU A 334 15.67 40.90 30.06
C GLU A 334 16.91 40.05 29.69
N ARG A 335 16.90 39.41 28.51
CA ARG A 335 18.04 38.66 27.98
C ARG A 335 19.25 39.56 27.74
N LEU A 336 19.04 40.78 27.22
CA LEU A 336 20.12 41.75 27.02
C LEU A 336 20.71 42.22 28.36
N ILE A 337 19.88 42.44 29.38
CA ILE A 337 20.32 42.79 30.74
C ILE A 337 21.20 41.67 31.33
N ILE A 338 20.75 40.41 31.23
CA ILE A 338 21.50 39.25 31.73
C ILE A 338 22.83 39.09 30.99
N PHE A 339 22.83 39.21 29.66
CA PHE A 339 24.08 39.13 28.89
C PHE A 339 25.03 40.27 29.20
N ASN A 340 24.53 41.49 29.40
CA ASN A 340 25.37 42.60 29.80
C ASN A 340 26.01 42.35 31.17
N ALA A 341 25.25 41.83 32.15
CA ALA A 341 25.79 41.49 33.46
C ALA A 341 26.82 40.34 33.41
N LEU A 342 26.68 39.37 32.49
CA LEU A 342 27.64 38.27 32.31
C LEU A 342 28.94 38.71 31.62
N PHE A 343 28.84 39.56 30.59
CA PHE A 343 29.96 39.96 29.74
C PHE A 343 30.58 41.32 30.11
N SER A 344 30.02 42.05 31.07
CA SER A 344 30.63 43.28 31.58
C SER A 344 32.03 43.02 32.13
N LYS A 345 32.90 44.02 31.99
CA LYS A 345 34.28 43.96 32.45
C LYS A 345 34.32 43.89 33.99
N THR A 346 35.02 42.89 34.50
CA THR A 346 35.19 42.60 35.92
C THR A 346 35.99 43.72 36.59
N GLU A 347 35.46 44.32 37.64
CA GLU A 347 36.12 45.43 38.34
C GLU A 347 37.19 44.86 39.29
N THR A 348 38.46 45.07 38.98
CA THR A 348 39.51 44.77 39.97
C THR A 348 39.44 45.84 41.05
N GLY A 349 39.48 45.46 42.34
CA GLY A 349 39.57 46.41 43.45
C GLY A 349 40.78 47.36 43.40
N LEU A 350 41.64 47.23 42.38
CA LEU A 350 42.82 48.04 42.07
C LEU A 350 42.66 48.96 40.85
N VAL A 351 41.76 48.66 39.91
CA VAL A 351 41.51 49.45 38.69
C VAL A 351 40.00 49.64 38.55
N LYS A 352 39.54 50.87 38.79
CA LYS A 352 38.18 51.29 38.44
C LYS A 352 38.18 51.69 36.96
N THR A 353 37.39 51.02 36.15
CA THR A 353 37.13 51.44 34.76
C THR A 353 35.76 52.08 34.69
N ASP A 354 35.65 53.28 34.10
CA ASP A 354 34.37 53.92 33.82
C ASP A 354 33.63 53.08 32.75
N ASN A 355 32.78 52.16 33.20
CA ASN A 355 32.19 51.06 32.42
C ASN A 355 30.98 51.46 31.53
N SER A 356 30.64 52.75 31.40
CA SER A 356 29.41 53.17 30.71
C SER A 356 29.47 53.05 29.18
N GLY A 357 30.59 53.40 28.54
CA GLY A 357 30.67 53.46 27.07
C GLY A 357 30.79 52.10 26.36
N ASP A 358 31.55 51.16 26.94
CA ASP A 358 31.82 49.85 26.30
C ASP A 358 30.62 48.89 26.42
N SER A 359 29.83 49.02 27.48
CA SER A 359 28.60 48.24 27.70
C SER A 359 27.52 48.61 26.69
N GLU A 360 27.34 49.90 26.38
CA GLU A 360 26.42 50.38 25.35
C GLU A 360 26.81 49.89 23.94
N ALA A 361 28.11 49.85 23.63
CA ALA A 361 28.60 49.33 22.35
C ALA A 361 28.34 47.82 22.17
N LEU A 362 28.50 47.02 23.22
CA LEU A 362 28.17 45.59 23.20
C LEU A 362 26.66 45.34 23.08
N ILE A 363 25.84 46.12 23.77
CA ILE A 363 24.37 46.07 23.64
C ILE A 363 23.94 46.45 22.22
N ALA A 364 24.56 47.47 21.62
CA ALA A 364 24.29 47.86 20.23
C ALA A 364 24.67 46.77 19.21
N LEU A 365 25.76 46.03 19.46
CA LEU A 365 26.19 44.92 18.59
C LEU A 365 25.31 43.68 18.76
N LEU A 366 24.94 43.32 19.99
CA LEU A 366 24.06 42.18 20.27
C LEU A 366 22.63 42.43 19.75
N SER A 367 22.09 43.65 19.94
CA SER A 367 20.77 44.00 19.41
C SER A 367 20.70 43.99 17.87
N LYS A 368 21.81 44.27 17.18
CA LYS A 368 21.89 44.24 15.70
C LYS A 368 21.91 42.82 15.11
N ASN A 369 22.43 41.83 15.83
CA ASN A 369 22.58 40.44 15.38
C ASN A 369 21.45 39.49 15.80
N ILE A 370 20.51 39.93 16.65
CA ILE A 370 19.37 39.13 17.14
C ILE A 370 18.07 39.53 16.40
N LYS A 371 18.14 39.74 15.08
CA LYS A 371 16.97 40.08 14.24
C LYS A 371 16.31 38.86 13.64
#